data_AF-A0A8K0CPR4-F1
#
_entry.id   AF-A0A8K0CPR4-F1
#
_cell.length_a   1.000
_cell.length_b   1.000
_cell.length_c   1.000
_cell.angle_alpha   90.00
_cell.angle_beta   90.00
_cell.angle_gamma   90.00
#
_symmetry.space_group_name_H-M   'P 1'
#
loop_
_entity.id
_entity.type
_entity.pdbx_description
1 polymer ?
#
loop_
_entity_poly.entity_id
_entity_poly.type
_entity_poly.pdbx_seq_one_letter_code
_entity_poly.pdbx_strand_id
1 'polypeptide(L)'
;MPTEANFRIEEELYCSGVVKYYFQPVGIIVATSQKTAEDAANLVQISYTAGQQKPLLTVRDILAANNKEKIQFDHKVDPKSKGSDVKHKIKGQFDIYSQYHYYMEMNCCIVIPTEDGLDVYPTTQSMDSTQNAVAAVLNIPVNKVNITVRRIGGGYGGKVTRSAIVTCSAALAAHKLQKPVKFWVPLIDNANVMGKRYGCTADYEVGFNDQGVVQYLNTDIYSDYGYAGGNEYINEELVATFTGTYDSSTWSINSYRALTDVPTGTWCRAPATTEGLALAECIMNHIASELKGDPLEIRLANLDKTQPDMNKHIGELKEWAEVDKRKKEVEDFNK
;
A
#
# COMPACT_ATOMS: atom_id res chain seq x y z
N MET A 1 -13.43 2.08 -23.57
CA MET A 1 -12.26 2.99 -23.45
C MET A 1 -11.36 2.82 -24.67
N PRO A 2 -10.68 3.87 -25.18
CA PRO A 2 -9.36 3.66 -25.77
C PRO A 2 -8.46 3.04 -24.69
N THR A 3 -7.61 2.10 -25.07
CA THR A 3 -6.94 1.08 -24.26
C THR A 3 -6.00 1.52 -23.12
N GLU A 4 -6.03 2.77 -22.67
CA GLU A 4 -4.94 3.40 -21.87
C GLU A 4 -5.37 4.11 -20.58
N ALA A 5 -6.55 3.82 -20.01
CA ALA A 5 -6.72 4.13 -18.58
C ALA A 5 -6.04 3.00 -17.78
N ASN A 6 -4.90 3.29 -17.15
CA ASN A 6 -4.07 2.39 -16.34
C ASN A 6 -4.76 1.76 -15.10
N PHE A 7 -6.09 1.73 -15.04
CA PHE A 7 -6.86 1.11 -13.97
C PHE A 7 -7.34 -0.28 -14.42
N ARG A 8 -6.85 -1.32 -13.74
CA ARG A 8 -7.13 -2.73 -14.06
C ARG A 8 -8.46 -3.21 -13.50
N ILE A 9 -9.03 -2.48 -12.53
CA ILE A 9 -10.23 -2.87 -11.78
C ILE A 9 -11.18 -1.68 -11.68
N GLU A 10 -12.46 -1.93 -11.93
CA GLU A 10 -13.52 -0.94 -11.76
C GLU A 10 -13.83 -0.73 -10.27
N GLU A 11 -13.83 0.52 -9.83
CA GLU A 11 -14.25 0.92 -8.49
C GLU A 11 -15.43 1.88 -8.60
N GLU A 12 -16.47 1.63 -7.80
CA GLU A 12 -17.63 2.50 -7.75
C GLU A 12 -17.30 3.83 -7.08
N LEU A 13 -17.68 4.95 -7.71
CA LEU A 13 -17.60 6.26 -7.07
C LEU A 13 -18.52 6.33 -5.83
N TYR A 14 -19.73 5.78 -5.96
CA TYR A 14 -20.69 5.61 -4.87
C TYR A 14 -21.25 4.19 -4.91
N CYS A 15 -21.39 3.57 -3.74
CA CYS A 15 -21.93 2.23 -3.59
C CYS A 15 -23.31 2.11 -4.27
N SER A 16 -23.46 1.11 -5.16
CA SER A 16 -24.72 0.88 -5.89
C SER A 16 -25.66 -0.14 -5.23
N GLY A 17 -25.25 -0.79 -4.14
CA GLY A 17 -26.13 -1.69 -3.39
C GLY A 17 -25.48 -2.42 -2.21
N VAL A 18 -24.44 -3.21 -2.47
CA VAL A 18 -23.75 -3.99 -1.43
C VAL A 18 -22.53 -3.22 -0.93
N VAL A 19 -22.59 -2.77 0.32
CA VAL A 19 -21.44 -2.14 0.99
C VAL A 19 -20.31 -3.15 1.16
N LYS A 20 -19.12 -2.79 0.68
CA LYS A 20 -17.93 -3.64 0.64
C LYS A 20 -16.98 -3.41 1.81
N TYR A 21 -17.00 -2.21 2.39
CA TYR A 21 -16.17 -1.85 3.53
C TYR A 21 -16.81 -0.72 4.35
N TYR A 22 -16.40 -0.61 5.60
CA TYR A 22 -16.86 0.47 6.48
C TYR A 22 -16.38 1.85 5.97
N PHE A 23 -17.26 2.84 5.93
CA PHE A 23 -17.07 4.16 5.27
C PHE A 23 -17.07 4.18 3.73
N GLN A 24 -17.50 3.12 3.04
CA GLN A 24 -17.69 3.22 1.58
C GLN A 24 -18.67 4.35 1.23
N PRO A 25 -18.28 5.32 0.36
CA PRO A 25 -19.16 6.41 -0.02
C PRO A 25 -20.46 5.89 -0.68
N VAL A 26 -21.61 6.42 -0.26
CA VAL A 26 -22.93 6.08 -0.85
C VAL A 26 -23.52 7.21 -1.69
N GLY A 27 -22.94 8.41 -1.60
CA GLY A 27 -23.43 9.59 -2.28
C GLY A 27 -22.72 10.87 -1.81
N ILE A 28 -23.20 12.02 -2.30
CA ILE A 28 -22.73 13.35 -1.91
C ILE A 28 -23.93 14.28 -1.68
N ILE A 29 -23.85 15.09 -0.63
CA ILE A 29 -24.77 16.21 -0.40
C ILE A 29 -24.10 17.50 -0.87
N VAL A 30 -24.86 18.31 -1.60
CA VAL A 30 -24.40 19.62 -2.10
C VAL A 30 -25.30 20.71 -1.52
N ALA A 31 -24.69 21.74 -0.94
CA ALA A 31 -25.39 22.87 -0.34
C ALA A 31 -24.63 24.19 -0.62
N THR A 32 -25.23 25.32 -0.24
CA THR A 32 -24.64 26.66 -0.39
C THR A 32 -23.54 26.94 0.62
N SER A 33 -23.42 26.13 1.68
CA SER A 33 -22.33 26.18 2.65
C SER A 33 -21.90 24.76 3.03
N GLN A 34 -20.64 24.60 3.41
CA GLN A 34 -20.13 23.33 3.90
C GLN A 34 -20.90 22.85 5.13
N LYS A 35 -21.11 23.73 6.11
CA LYS A 35 -21.81 23.38 7.36
C LYS A 35 -23.20 22.81 7.07
N THR A 36 -23.94 23.43 6.15
CA THR A 36 -25.25 22.93 5.71
C THR A 36 -25.14 21.56 5.03
N ALA A 37 -24.12 21.33 4.20
CA ALA A 37 -23.93 20.03 3.55
C ALA A 37 -23.62 18.93 4.57
N GLU A 38 -22.77 19.21 5.56
CA GLU A 38 -22.43 18.28 6.65
C GLU A 38 -23.63 17.99 7.55
N ASP A 39 -24.36 19.04 7.97
CA ASP A 39 -25.55 18.89 8.79
C ASP A 39 -26.62 18.06 8.06
N ALA A 40 -26.83 18.33 6.76
CA ALA A 40 -27.75 17.55 5.94
C ALA A 40 -27.28 16.10 5.72
N ALA A 41 -25.97 15.86 5.53
CA ALA A 41 -25.42 14.51 5.41
C ALA A 41 -25.64 13.68 6.68
N ASN A 42 -25.53 14.30 7.86
CA ASN A 42 -25.81 13.64 9.15
C ASN A 42 -27.29 13.27 9.37
N LEU A 43 -28.21 13.87 8.61
CA LEU A 43 -29.63 13.54 8.65
C LEU A 43 -30.01 12.38 7.72
N VAL A 44 -29.11 11.96 6.83
CA VAL A 44 -29.36 10.86 5.89
C VAL A 44 -29.39 9.55 6.67
N GLN A 45 -30.53 8.86 6.61
CA GLN A 45 -30.70 7.53 7.20
C GLN A 45 -30.50 6.47 6.12
N ILE A 46 -29.51 5.59 6.33
CA ILE A 46 -29.23 4.45 5.47
C ILE A 46 -29.63 3.20 6.23
N SER A 47 -30.52 2.39 5.65
CA SER A 47 -30.93 1.11 6.22
C SER A 47 -30.09 -0.01 5.64
N TYR A 48 -29.53 -0.85 6.50
CA TYR A 48 -28.69 -1.98 6.12
C TYR A 48 -29.40 -3.30 6.45
N THR A 49 -29.24 -4.29 5.59
CA THR A 49 -29.51 -5.70 5.94
C THR A 49 -28.19 -6.34 6.33
N ALA A 50 -28.17 -7.09 7.43
CA ALA A 50 -26.97 -7.77 7.88
C ALA A 50 -26.44 -8.71 6.78
N GLY A 51 -25.14 -8.63 6.51
CA GLY A 51 -24.46 -9.57 5.63
C GLY A 51 -24.48 -10.98 6.20
N GLN A 52 -24.38 -11.99 5.33
CA GLN A 52 -24.37 -13.39 5.74
C GLN A 52 -23.04 -13.84 6.36
N GLN A 53 -21.96 -13.08 6.14
CA GLN A 53 -20.61 -13.42 6.60
C GLN A 53 -20.07 -12.32 7.52
N LYS A 54 -19.31 -12.74 8.53
CA LYS A 54 -18.55 -11.82 9.38
C LYS A 54 -17.46 -11.16 8.52
N PRO A 55 -17.24 -9.83 8.62
CA PRO A 55 -16.17 -9.17 7.89
C PRO A 55 -14.80 -9.71 8.32
N LEU A 56 -13.93 -9.93 7.34
CA LEU A 56 -12.55 -10.37 7.47
C LEU A 56 -11.65 -9.14 7.28
N LEU A 57 -11.18 -8.57 8.39
CA LEU A 57 -10.56 -7.24 8.41
C LEU A 57 -9.04 -7.30 8.22
N THR A 58 -8.45 -8.48 8.38
CA THR A 58 -7.01 -8.71 8.23
C THR A 58 -6.76 -9.95 7.37
N VAL A 59 -5.54 -10.04 6.81
CA VAL A 59 -5.09 -11.25 6.13
C VAL A 59 -5.16 -12.46 7.05
N ARG A 60 -4.77 -12.30 8.32
CA ARG A 60 -4.82 -13.37 9.32
C ARG A 60 -6.24 -13.88 9.54
N ASP A 61 -7.26 -13.02 9.50
CA ASP A 61 -8.67 -13.44 9.55
C ASP A 61 -9.05 -14.33 8.36
N ILE A 62 -8.60 -13.95 7.14
CA ILE A 62 -8.86 -14.72 5.91
C ILE A 62 -8.23 -16.11 6.00
N LEU A 63 -6.96 -16.18 6.44
CA LEU A 63 -6.22 -17.42 6.60
C LEU A 63 -6.85 -18.32 7.68
N ALA A 64 -7.23 -17.75 8.83
CA ALA A 64 -7.90 -18.48 9.91
C ALA A 64 -9.27 -19.03 9.50
N ALA A 65 -10.01 -18.30 8.66
CA ALA A 65 -11.28 -18.75 8.08
C ALA A 65 -11.10 -19.75 6.91
N ASN A 66 -9.87 -20.00 6.46
CA ASN A 66 -9.55 -20.80 5.27
C ASN A 66 -10.35 -20.34 4.02
N ASN A 67 -10.57 -19.02 3.90
CA ASN A 67 -11.34 -18.45 2.81
C ASN A 67 -10.44 -18.21 1.57
N LYS A 68 -10.32 -19.25 0.75
CA LYS A 68 -9.48 -19.24 -0.45
C LYS A 68 -9.98 -18.30 -1.56
N GLU A 69 -11.26 -17.94 -1.57
CA GLU A 69 -11.81 -17.01 -2.58
C GLU A 69 -11.23 -15.59 -2.43
N LYS A 70 -10.82 -15.24 -1.20
CA LYS A 70 -10.19 -13.97 -0.87
C LYS A 70 -8.67 -13.99 -0.96
N ILE A 71 -8.07 -15.10 -1.41
CA ILE A 71 -6.63 -15.23 -1.62
C ILE A 71 -6.38 -15.53 -3.10
N GLN A 72 -5.74 -14.59 -3.79
CA GLN A 72 -5.37 -14.74 -5.19
C GLN A 72 -3.87 -14.97 -5.28
N PHE A 73 -3.46 -16.12 -5.83
CA PHE A 73 -2.06 -16.34 -6.18
C PHE A 73 -1.62 -15.33 -7.24
N ASP A 74 -0.41 -14.81 -7.09
CA ASP A 74 0.07 -13.70 -7.89
C ASP A 74 1.43 -14.01 -8.55
N HIS A 75 2.45 -14.32 -7.75
CA HIS A 75 3.78 -14.62 -8.26
C HIS A 75 4.43 -15.79 -7.52
N LYS A 76 5.35 -16.49 -8.20
CA LYS A 76 6.21 -17.49 -7.59
C LYS A 76 7.65 -17.32 -8.03
N VAL A 77 8.56 -17.37 -7.06
CA VAL A 77 9.99 -17.48 -7.27
C VAL A 77 10.41 -18.90 -6.89
N ASP A 78 10.94 -19.63 -7.86
CA ASP A 78 11.56 -20.93 -7.64
C ASP A 78 13.04 -20.76 -7.25
N PRO A 79 13.54 -21.54 -6.28
CA PRO A 79 14.94 -21.49 -5.90
C PRO A 79 15.81 -22.00 -7.07
N LYS A 80 16.91 -21.29 -7.33
CA LYS A 80 17.89 -21.65 -8.37
C LYS A 80 18.87 -22.72 -7.89
N SER A 81 19.09 -22.82 -6.58
CA SER A 81 19.96 -23.80 -5.95
C SER A 81 19.43 -24.20 -4.58
N LYS A 82 20.05 -25.20 -3.94
CA LYS A 82 19.73 -25.62 -2.58
C LYS A 82 21.02 -25.84 -1.81
N GLY A 83 21.15 -25.18 -0.65
CA GLY A 83 22.25 -25.40 0.26
C GLY A 83 22.21 -26.80 0.88
N SER A 84 23.37 -27.40 1.11
CA SER A 84 23.51 -28.74 1.70
C SER A 84 23.92 -28.70 3.18
N ASP A 85 24.34 -27.54 3.71
CA ASP A 85 24.89 -27.40 5.06
C ASP A 85 23.88 -26.83 6.06
N VAL A 86 22.66 -27.37 6.09
CA VAL A 86 21.64 -26.91 7.03
C VAL A 86 21.97 -27.42 8.44
N LYS A 87 22.26 -26.51 9.38
CA LYS A 87 22.51 -26.81 10.80
C LYS A 87 21.34 -26.41 11.70
N HIS A 88 20.72 -25.28 11.38
CA HIS A 88 19.63 -24.69 12.13
C HIS A 88 18.41 -24.49 11.24
N LYS A 89 17.22 -24.54 11.85
CA LYS A 89 15.95 -24.28 11.18
C LYS A 89 15.02 -23.52 12.10
N ILE A 90 14.45 -22.44 11.60
CA ILE A 90 13.46 -21.65 12.34
C ILE A 90 12.23 -21.41 11.46
N LYS A 91 11.09 -21.27 12.12
CA LYS A 91 9.84 -20.81 11.52
C LYS A 91 9.47 -19.48 12.13
N GLY A 92 8.92 -18.58 11.33
CA GLY A 92 8.51 -17.28 11.80
C GLY A 92 7.32 -16.74 11.05
N GLN A 93 6.75 -15.71 11.65
CA GLN A 93 5.64 -14.94 11.11
C GLN A 93 6.04 -13.48 11.11
N PHE A 94 5.60 -12.75 10.10
CA PHE A 94 5.82 -11.32 9.98
C PHE A 94 4.50 -10.65 9.61
N ASP A 95 4.18 -9.57 10.30
CA ASP A 95 3.00 -8.77 10.01
C ASP A 95 3.38 -7.29 10.10
N ILE A 96 3.22 -6.57 8.98
CA ILE A 96 3.26 -5.12 8.92
C ILE A 96 1.87 -4.61 8.55
N TYR A 97 1.31 -3.76 9.40
CA TYR A 97 -0.04 -3.23 9.22
C TYR A 97 -0.06 -1.98 8.34
N SER A 98 -1.25 -1.60 7.90
CA SER A 98 -1.46 -0.41 7.09
C SER A 98 -1.00 0.88 7.77
N GLN A 99 -0.61 1.86 6.94
CA GLN A 99 -0.16 3.19 7.38
C GLN A 99 -0.91 4.27 6.60
N TYR A 100 -1.53 5.20 7.30
CA TYR A 100 -2.11 6.39 6.67
C TYR A 100 -1.03 7.44 6.37
N HIS A 101 -1.11 8.07 5.20
CA HIS A 101 -0.09 9.00 4.70
C HIS A 101 0.03 10.28 5.52
N TYR A 102 -1.06 10.72 6.15
CA TYR A 102 -1.08 11.90 7.01
C TYR A 102 -0.55 13.18 6.33
N TYR A 103 -0.90 13.39 5.05
CA TYR A 103 -0.62 14.66 4.37
C TYR A 103 -1.37 15.81 5.07
N MET A 104 -0.73 16.97 5.20
CA MET A 104 -1.31 18.11 5.95
C MET A 104 -2.47 18.78 5.22
N GLU A 105 -2.44 18.77 3.89
CA GLU A 105 -3.57 19.17 3.07
C GLU A 105 -4.42 17.93 2.76
N MET A 106 -5.64 17.89 3.28
CA MET A 106 -6.60 16.84 2.94
C MET A 106 -6.96 16.85 1.45
N ASN A 107 -7.46 15.73 0.94
CA ASN A 107 -8.03 15.69 -0.39
C ASN A 107 -9.13 16.75 -0.56
N CYS A 108 -8.94 17.64 -1.54
CA CYS A 108 -9.91 18.64 -1.92
C CYS A 108 -9.89 18.89 -3.43
N CYS A 109 -10.98 19.47 -3.93
CA CYS A 109 -11.12 19.85 -5.31
C CYS A 109 -12.04 21.07 -5.45
N ILE A 110 -11.70 21.95 -6.38
CA ILE A 110 -12.60 22.99 -6.89
C ILE A 110 -12.89 22.66 -8.35
N VAL A 111 -14.16 22.68 -8.75
CA VAL A 111 -14.58 22.49 -10.14
C VAL A 111 -15.42 23.68 -10.57
N ILE A 112 -15.10 24.24 -11.72
CA ILE A 112 -15.78 25.38 -12.33
C ILE A 112 -16.30 24.93 -13.69
N PRO A 113 -17.62 24.83 -13.90
CA PRO A 113 -18.18 24.59 -15.22
C PRO A 113 -17.86 25.74 -16.16
N THR A 114 -17.51 25.41 -17.39
CA THR A 114 -17.32 26.35 -18.50
C THR A 114 -18.41 26.13 -19.55
N GLU A 115 -18.48 26.96 -20.58
CA GLU A 115 -19.47 26.79 -21.66
C GLU A 115 -19.42 25.40 -22.30
N ASP A 116 -18.20 24.87 -22.42
CA ASP A 116 -17.93 23.66 -23.16
C ASP A 116 -17.44 22.50 -22.29
N GLY A 117 -17.23 22.67 -20.99
CA GLY A 117 -16.53 21.66 -20.19
C GLY A 117 -16.39 22.02 -18.72
N LEU A 118 -15.27 21.60 -18.13
CA LEU A 118 -14.96 21.83 -16.71
C LEU A 118 -13.50 22.25 -16.54
N ASP A 119 -13.27 23.31 -15.76
CA ASP A 119 -11.97 23.61 -15.18
C ASP A 119 -11.90 23.01 -13.77
N VAL A 120 -10.92 22.15 -13.53
CA VAL A 120 -10.81 21.29 -12.35
C VAL A 120 -9.47 21.56 -11.66
N TYR A 121 -9.53 21.86 -10.36
CA TYR A 121 -8.37 22.17 -9.52
C TYR A 121 -8.30 21.17 -8.35
N PRO A 122 -7.75 19.96 -8.58
CA PRO A 122 -7.70 18.90 -7.59
C PRO A 122 -6.38 18.89 -6.82
N THR A 123 -6.37 18.26 -5.64
CA THR A 123 -5.13 17.90 -4.93
C THR A 123 -4.61 16.54 -5.41
N THR A 124 -4.17 16.45 -6.67
CA THR A 124 -3.71 15.17 -7.26
C THR A 124 -2.21 15.17 -7.58
N GLN A 125 -1.61 13.97 -7.56
CA GLN A 125 -0.26 13.70 -8.07
C GLN A 125 -0.29 13.19 -9.52
N SER A 126 -1.45 12.75 -10.03
CA SER A 126 -1.60 12.27 -11.41
C SER A 126 -2.73 13.03 -12.11
N MET A 127 -2.36 14.09 -12.84
CA MET A 127 -3.34 14.93 -13.56
C MET A 127 -4.06 14.14 -14.64
N ASP A 128 -3.34 13.36 -15.44
CA ASP A 128 -3.90 12.59 -16.57
C ASP A 128 -4.88 11.52 -16.09
N SER A 129 -4.50 10.73 -15.07
CA SER A 129 -5.40 9.73 -14.49
C SER A 129 -6.66 10.37 -13.90
N THR A 130 -6.51 11.53 -13.26
CA THR A 130 -7.64 12.27 -12.68
C THR A 130 -8.56 12.83 -13.78
N GLN A 131 -8.00 13.38 -14.85
CA GLN A 131 -8.73 13.87 -16.02
C GLN A 131 -9.58 12.75 -16.64
N ASN A 132 -8.95 11.59 -16.87
CA ASN A 132 -9.62 10.41 -17.41
C ASN A 132 -10.73 9.90 -16.49
N ALA A 133 -10.51 9.86 -15.18
CA ALA A 133 -11.53 9.45 -14.21
C ALA A 133 -12.75 10.38 -14.22
N VAL A 134 -12.53 11.70 -14.27
CA VAL A 134 -13.62 12.69 -14.35
C VAL A 134 -14.40 12.51 -15.66
N ALA A 135 -13.70 12.43 -16.79
CA ALA A 135 -14.32 12.24 -18.09
C ALA A 135 -15.15 10.95 -18.16
N ALA A 136 -14.63 9.85 -17.59
CA ALA A 136 -15.32 8.57 -17.52
C ALA A 136 -16.60 8.62 -16.65
N VAL A 137 -16.52 9.19 -15.44
CA VAL A 137 -17.67 9.31 -14.53
C VAL A 137 -18.78 10.17 -15.12
N LEU A 138 -18.41 11.24 -15.83
CA LEU A 138 -19.36 12.15 -16.48
C LEU A 138 -19.83 11.65 -17.85
N ASN A 139 -19.19 10.62 -18.39
CA ASN A 139 -19.38 10.15 -19.76
C ASN A 139 -19.24 11.28 -20.81
N ILE A 140 -18.17 12.07 -20.68
CA ILE A 140 -17.83 13.15 -21.63
C ILE A 140 -16.44 12.91 -22.25
N PRO A 141 -16.12 13.53 -23.40
CA PRO A 141 -14.77 13.49 -23.96
C PRO A 141 -13.70 14.04 -22.99
N VAL A 142 -12.53 13.42 -22.95
CA VAL A 142 -11.41 13.82 -22.07
C VAL A 142 -10.98 15.28 -22.30
N ASN A 143 -11.01 15.75 -23.56
CA ASN A 143 -10.67 17.13 -23.93
C ASN A 143 -11.67 18.20 -23.42
N LYS A 144 -12.76 17.78 -22.76
CA LYS A 144 -13.75 18.67 -22.12
C LYS A 144 -13.41 18.92 -20.63
N VAL A 145 -12.33 18.34 -20.12
CA VAL A 145 -11.88 18.47 -18.73
C VAL A 145 -10.49 19.06 -18.69
N ASN A 146 -10.34 20.26 -18.11
CA ASN A 146 -9.04 20.90 -17.92
C ASN A 146 -8.59 20.73 -16.46
N ILE A 147 -7.46 20.04 -16.23
CA ILE A 147 -6.91 19.84 -14.88
C ILE A 147 -5.77 20.84 -14.65
N THR A 148 -5.82 21.58 -13.53
CA THR A 148 -4.72 22.47 -13.11
C THR A 148 -4.32 22.20 -11.66
N VAL A 149 -3.04 21.86 -11.44
CA VAL A 149 -2.47 21.68 -10.11
C VAL A 149 -1.30 22.64 -9.91
N ARG A 150 -1.43 23.60 -8.99
CA ARG A 150 -0.33 24.53 -8.67
C ARG A 150 0.68 23.91 -7.69
N ARG A 151 0.19 23.32 -6.62
CA ARG A 151 0.94 22.61 -5.56
C ARG A 151 -0.03 21.74 -4.76
N ILE A 152 0.50 20.78 -4.01
CA ILE A 152 -0.25 20.00 -3.02
C ILE A 152 0.49 20.02 -1.67
N GLY A 153 -0.23 20.07 -0.56
CA GLY A 153 0.30 20.06 0.81
C GLY A 153 0.61 18.66 1.32
N GLY A 154 1.45 17.94 0.58
CA GLY A 154 1.78 16.53 0.81
C GLY A 154 0.84 15.58 0.06
N GLY A 155 1.37 14.41 -0.32
CA GLY A 155 0.63 13.37 -1.03
C GLY A 155 1.15 11.97 -0.73
N TYR A 156 2.47 11.78 -0.77
CA TYR A 156 3.16 10.56 -0.35
C TYR A 156 2.66 9.28 -1.03
N GLY A 157 2.04 9.37 -2.22
CA GLY A 157 1.43 8.26 -2.96
C GLY A 157 -0.09 8.22 -2.86
N GLY A 158 -0.67 8.67 -1.74
CA GLY A 158 -2.12 8.63 -1.51
C GLY A 158 -2.95 9.59 -2.37
N LYS A 159 -2.30 10.52 -3.09
CA LYS A 159 -2.96 11.47 -4.00
C LYS A 159 -2.76 11.12 -5.48
N VAL A 160 -2.17 9.96 -5.81
CA VAL A 160 -1.98 9.53 -7.20
C VAL A 160 -3.32 9.10 -7.82
N THR A 161 -4.10 8.29 -7.10
CA THR A 161 -5.37 7.73 -7.61
C THR A 161 -6.56 8.03 -6.71
N ARG A 162 -6.39 7.98 -5.39
CA ARG A 162 -7.51 8.08 -4.43
C ARG A 162 -8.14 9.47 -4.37
N SER A 163 -7.38 10.51 -4.73
CA SER A 163 -7.88 11.87 -4.92
C SER A 163 -8.97 11.97 -6.00
N ALA A 164 -9.08 10.97 -6.89
CA ALA A 164 -10.12 10.89 -7.91
C ALA A 164 -11.51 10.75 -7.29
N ILE A 165 -11.67 10.11 -6.12
CA ILE A 165 -12.98 10.00 -5.44
C ILE A 165 -13.53 11.41 -5.17
N VAL A 166 -12.73 12.27 -4.56
CA VAL A 166 -13.12 13.67 -4.25
C VAL A 166 -13.33 14.48 -5.54
N THR A 167 -12.43 14.32 -6.50
CA THR A 167 -12.45 15.09 -7.75
C THR A 167 -13.66 14.76 -8.60
N CYS A 168 -13.96 13.47 -8.79
CA CYS A 168 -15.12 12.99 -9.54
C CYS A 168 -16.43 13.36 -8.85
N SER A 169 -16.51 13.28 -7.52
CA SER A 169 -17.68 13.74 -6.76
C SER A 169 -17.96 15.23 -6.97
N ALA A 170 -16.93 16.07 -6.89
CA ALA A 170 -17.06 17.51 -7.12
C ALA A 170 -17.43 17.82 -8.58
N ALA A 171 -16.83 17.11 -9.53
CA ALA A 171 -17.09 17.28 -10.95
C ALA A 171 -18.53 16.88 -11.33
N LEU A 172 -19.04 15.77 -10.78
CA LEU A 172 -20.42 15.34 -10.96
C LEU A 172 -21.41 16.40 -10.46
N ALA A 173 -21.17 16.94 -9.26
CA ALA A 173 -21.99 17.99 -8.70
C ALA A 173 -21.97 19.27 -9.56
N ALA A 174 -20.77 19.72 -9.96
CA ALA A 174 -20.60 20.92 -10.79
C ALA A 174 -21.26 20.75 -12.16
N HIS A 175 -21.09 19.59 -12.80
CA HIS A 175 -21.68 19.26 -14.08
C HIS A 175 -23.21 19.21 -14.02
N LYS A 176 -23.79 18.63 -12.96
CA LYS A 176 -25.26 18.59 -12.81
C LYS A 176 -25.88 19.95 -12.49
N LEU A 177 -25.20 20.76 -11.68
CA LEU A 177 -25.74 22.03 -11.20
C LEU A 177 -25.40 23.22 -12.09
N GLN A 178 -24.44 23.06 -13.01
CA GLN A 178 -23.86 24.14 -13.81
C GLN A 178 -23.42 25.32 -12.93
N LYS A 179 -22.81 24.99 -11.79
CA LYS A 179 -22.29 25.94 -10.80
C LYS A 179 -20.92 25.49 -10.31
N PRO A 180 -20.04 26.43 -9.91
CA PRO A 180 -18.80 26.08 -9.24
C PRO A 180 -19.06 25.27 -7.96
N VAL A 181 -18.31 24.19 -7.76
CA VAL A 181 -18.38 23.34 -6.57
C VAL A 181 -17.00 23.23 -5.94
N LYS A 182 -16.94 23.41 -4.63
CA LYS A 182 -15.75 23.11 -3.82
C LYS A 182 -16.09 21.95 -2.89
N PHE A 183 -15.24 20.93 -2.89
CA PHE A 183 -15.35 19.79 -1.98
C PHE A 183 -14.01 19.55 -1.30
N TRP A 184 -14.05 19.34 0.01
CA TRP A 184 -12.90 18.88 0.79
C TRP A 184 -13.37 17.89 1.83
N VAL A 185 -12.51 16.94 2.16
CA VAL A 185 -12.83 15.83 3.04
C VAL A 185 -12.16 16.05 4.41
N PRO A 186 -12.89 16.00 5.54
CA PRO A 186 -12.30 16.07 6.87
C PRO A 186 -11.27 14.97 7.12
N LEU A 187 -10.31 15.21 8.02
CA LEU A 187 -9.18 14.29 8.27
C LEU A 187 -9.62 12.85 8.59
N ILE A 188 -10.63 12.68 9.43
CA ILE A 188 -11.11 11.36 9.86
C ILE A 188 -11.67 10.59 8.65
N ASP A 189 -12.52 11.23 7.85
CA ASP A 189 -13.09 10.61 6.65
C ASP A 189 -12.01 10.33 5.60
N ASN A 190 -11.02 11.22 5.49
CA ASN A 190 -9.88 11.04 4.60
C ASN A 190 -9.10 9.76 4.97
N ALA A 191 -8.81 9.58 6.26
CA ALA A 191 -8.13 8.40 6.78
C ALA A 191 -8.95 7.12 6.66
N ASN A 192 -10.28 7.20 6.56
CA ASN A 192 -11.16 6.04 6.43
C ASN A 192 -11.45 5.68 4.96
N VAL A 193 -11.45 6.64 4.03
CA VAL A 193 -11.89 6.41 2.64
C VAL A 193 -10.73 6.33 1.65
N MET A 194 -9.69 7.15 1.82
CA MET A 194 -8.71 7.41 0.75
C MET A 194 -7.57 6.38 0.66
N GLY A 195 -7.82 5.14 1.11
CA GLY A 195 -6.83 4.07 1.14
C GLY A 195 -5.62 4.37 2.04
N LYS A 196 -4.81 3.35 2.28
CA LYS A 196 -3.60 3.40 3.12
C LYS A 196 -2.49 2.59 2.47
N ARG A 197 -1.26 2.68 2.98
CA ARG A 197 -0.22 1.69 2.69
C ARG A 197 -0.79 0.28 2.88
N TYR A 198 -0.45 -0.62 1.97
CA TYR A 198 -0.78 -2.05 2.05
C TYR A 198 -0.25 -2.65 3.35
N GLY A 199 -1.07 -3.47 4.01
CA GLY A 199 -0.55 -4.43 4.98
C GLY A 199 0.21 -5.55 4.25
N CYS A 200 1.19 -6.14 4.91
CA CYS A 200 1.87 -7.33 4.41
C CYS A 200 2.04 -8.35 5.54
N THR A 201 1.62 -9.57 5.27
CA THR A 201 1.67 -10.71 6.18
C THR A 201 2.52 -11.79 5.52
N ALA A 202 3.44 -12.40 6.25
CA ALA A 202 4.21 -13.52 5.75
C ALA A 202 4.34 -14.63 6.78
N ASP A 203 4.40 -15.86 6.27
CA ASP A 203 4.81 -17.05 7.00
C ASP A 203 6.05 -17.61 6.31
N TYR A 204 7.09 -17.93 7.09
CA TYR A 204 8.34 -18.43 6.53
C TYR A 204 8.96 -19.57 7.34
N GLU A 205 9.74 -20.40 6.64
CA GLU A 205 10.68 -21.35 7.21
C GLU A 205 12.06 -21.11 6.57
N VAL A 206 13.09 -20.93 7.38
CA VAL A 206 14.47 -20.71 6.91
C VAL A 206 15.41 -21.72 7.54
N GLY A 207 16.29 -22.28 6.71
CA GLY A 207 17.39 -23.14 7.15
C GLY A 207 18.73 -22.47 6.85
N PHE A 208 19.64 -22.50 7.83
CA PHE A 208 20.94 -21.83 7.76
C PHE A 208 22.04 -22.64 8.46
N ASN A 209 23.29 -22.29 8.20
CA ASN A 209 24.46 -22.94 8.81
C ASN A 209 24.94 -22.21 10.07
N ASP A 210 26.02 -22.68 10.71
CA ASP A 210 26.56 -22.08 11.94
C ASP A 210 27.11 -20.65 11.74
N GLN A 211 27.36 -20.23 10.49
CA GLN A 211 27.75 -18.86 10.15
C GLN A 211 26.55 -17.96 9.81
N GLY A 212 25.32 -18.50 9.89
CA GLY A 212 24.09 -17.80 9.55
C GLY A 212 23.87 -17.58 8.06
N VAL A 213 24.59 -18.30 7.20
CA VAL A 213 24.36 -18.28 5.74
C VAL A 213 23.12 -19.09 5.41
N VAL A 214 22.16 -18.47 4.74
CA VAL A 214 20.89 -19.08 4.34
C VAL A 214 21.13 -20.17 3.31
N GLN A 215 20.68 -21.38 3.64
CA GLN A 215 20.78 -22.58 2.81
C GLN A 215 19.48 -22.86 2.04
N TYR A 216 18.34 -22.47 2.61
CA TYR A 216 17.06 -22.38 1.93
C TYR A 216 16.13 -21.43 2.68
N LEU A 217 15.17 -20.88 1.96
CA LEU A 217 14.05 -20.11 2.53
C LEU A 217 12.77 -20.49 1.81
N ASN A 218 11.71 -20.84 2.53
CA ASN A 218 10.37 -21.00 1.98
C ASN A 218 9.48 -19.92 2.60
N THR A 219 8.86 -19.07 1.77
CA THR A 219 8.04 -17.95 2.27
C THR A 219 6.75 -17.84 1.47
N ASP A 220 5.63 -17.72 2.19
CA ASP A 220 4.35 -17.29 1.62
C ASP A 220 4.09 -15.84 2.07
N ILE A 221 3.92 -14.94 1.10
CA ILE A 221 3.73 -13.50 1.33
C ILE A 221 2.34 -13.10 0.86
N TYR A 222 1.59 -12.42 1.72
CA TYR A 222 0.24 -11.96 1.49
C TYR A 222 0.17 -10.45 1.63
N SER A 223 -0.08 -9.76 0.53
CA SER A 223 -0.34 -8.32 0.55
C SER A 223 -1.83 -8.06 0.76
N ASP A 224 -2.17 -7.19 1.72
CA ASP A 224 -3.54 -6.82 2.04
C ASP A 224 -4.03 -5.71 1.10
N TYR A 225 -4.80 -6.11 0.09
CA TYR A 225 -5.24 -5.24 -0.99
C TYR A 225 -6.58 -4.53 -0.71
N GLY A 226 -7.22 -4.82 0.42
CA GLY A 226 -8.59 -4.38 0.68
C GLY A 226 -9.59 -4.96 -0.31
N TYR A 227 -10.74 -4.31 -0.48
CA TYR A 227 -11.87 -4.93 -1.19
C TYR A 227 -11.71 -5.04 -2.72
N ALA A 228 -11.10 -4.05 -3.40
CA ALA A 228 -11.05 -4.02 -4.89
C ALA A 228 -9.75 -4.58 -5.46
N GLY A 229 -8.62 -4.31 -4.79
CA GLY A 229 -7.40 -5.09 -4.85
C GLY A 229 -6.61 -5.23 -6.16
N GLY A 230 -6.45 -4.15 -6.94
CA GLY A 230 -5.56 -4.25 -8.11
C GLY A 230 -5.31 -3.03 -8.98
N ASN A 231 -5.79 -1.84 -8.63
CA ASN A 231 -5.43 -0.62 -9.36
C ASN A 231 -4.01 -0.15 -9.03
N GLU A 232 -3.59 -0.27 -7.77
CA GLU A 232 -2.27 0.14 -7.29
C GLU A 232 -1.41 -1.08 -6.92
N TYR A 233 -1.01 -1.84 -7.93
CA TYR A 233 -0.25 -3.09 -7.78
C TYR A 233 1.14 -2.88 -7.14
N ILE A 234 1.53 -3.78 -6.22
CA ILE A 234 2.81 -3.72 -5.49
C ILE A 234 3.59 -5.04 -5.43
N ASN A 235 3.00 -6.19 -5.76
CA ASN A 235 3.57 -7.49 -5.39
C ASN A 235 4.88 -7.82 -6.12
N GLU A 236 5.01 -7.45 -7.39
CA GLU A 236 6.25 -7.66 -8.15
C GLU A 236 7.43 -6.90 -7.51
N GLU A 237 7.24 -5.61 -7.20
CA GLU A 237 8.25 -4.79 -6.53
C GLU A 237 8.52 -5.29 -5.10
N LEU A 238 7.49 -5.80 -4.41
CA LEU A 238 7.66 -6.39 -3.07
C LEU A 238 8.61 -7.58 -3.14
N VAL A 239 8.37 -8.51 -4.06
CA VAL A 239 9.23 -9.69 -4.24
C VAL A 239 10.63 -9.27 -4.67
N ALA A 240 10.75 -8.35 -5.63
CA ALA A 240 12.03 -7.85 -6.10
C ALA A 240 12.87 -7.26 -4.97
N THR A 241 12.27 -6.41 -4.14
CA THR A 241 12.96 -5.76 -3.00
C THR A 241 13.23 -6.72 -1.85
N PHE A 242 12.33 -7.67 -1.57
CA PHE A 242 12.56 -8.75 -0.61
C PHE A 242 13.81 -9.57 -0.98
N THR A 243 14.00 -9.88 -2.27
CA THR A 243 15.18 -10.61 -2.78
C THR A 243 16.38 -9.73 -3.10
N GLY A 244 16.22 -8.41 -3.12
CA GLY A 244 17.11 -7.51 -3.84
C GLY A 244 18.47 -7.25 -3.18
N THR A 245 18.61 -7.49 -1.88
CA THR A 245 19.86 -7.17 -1.14
C THR A 245 20.72 -8.40 -0.83
N TYR A 246 20.08 -9.56 -0.69
CA TYR A 246 20.71 -10.80 -0.24
C TYR A 246 20.82 -11.80 -1.38
N ASP A 247 21.74 -12.76 -1.28
CA ASP A 247 21.77 -13.91 -2.19
C ASP A 247 20.49 -14.76 -1.98
N SER A 248 19.52 -14.53 -2.84
CA SER A 248 18.22 -15.20 -2.82
C SER A 248 18.19 -16.47 -3.68
N SER A 249 19.34 -16.99 -4.12
CA SER A 249 19.40 -18.13 -5.03
C SER A 249 18.80 -19.41 -4.46
N THR A 250 18.68 -19.51 -3.13
CA THR A 250 18.09 -20.65 -2.41
C THR A 250 16.67 -20.39 -1.92
N TRP A 251 16.06 -19.26 -2.30
CA TRP A 251 14.76 -18.84 -1.77
C TRP A 251 13.63 -19.30 -2.68
N SER A 252 12.59 -19.86 -2.07
CA SER A 252 11.29 -20.17 -2.66
C SER A 252 10.25 -19.23 -2.08
N ILE A 253 9.56 -18.51 -2.96
CA ILE A 253 8.62 -17.46 -2.55
C ILE A 253 7.32 -17.67 -3.31
N ASN A 254 6.19 -17.71 -2.60
CA ASN A 254 4.88 -17.52 -3.20
C ASN A 254 4.32 -16.19 -2.70
N SER A 255 3.81 -15.37 -3.61
CA SER A 255 3.11 -14.14 -3.26
C SER A 255 1.63 -14.20 -3.64
N TYR A 256 0.82 -13.58 -2.80
CA TYR A 256 -0.62 -13.57 -2.89
C TYR A 256 -1.18 -12.15 -2.72
N ARG A 257 -2.32 -11.90 -3.33
CA ARG A 257 -3.17 -10.75 -3.06
C ARG A 257 -4.32 -11.21 -2.17
N ALA A 258 -4.44 -10.61 -0.99
CA ALA A 258 -5.51 -10.89 -0.03
C ALA A 258 -6.58 -9.79 -0.10
N LEU A 259 -7.85 -10.18 -0.19
CA LEU A 259 -8.99 -9.26 -0.31
C LEU A 259 -9.78 -9.17 1.01
N THR A 260 -9.37 -8.24 1.88
CA THR A 260 -10.04 -7.95 3.15
C THR A 260 -11.25 -7.02 2.97
N ASP A 261 -12.13 -6.97 3.97
CA ASP A 261 -13.34 -6.13 3.97
C ASP A 261 -13.06 -4.70 4.45
N VAL A 262 -11.91 -4.15 4.04
CA VAL A 262 -11.44 -2.79 4.36
C VAL A 262 -11.27 -1.99 3.07
N PRO A 263 -11.16 -0.64 3.13
CA PRO A 263 -10.91 0.17 1.94
C PRO A 263 -9.68 -0.30 1.18
N THR A 264 -9.72 -0.23 -0.15
CA THR A 264 -8.59 -0.60 -1.01
C THR A 264 -7.32 0.16 -0.58
N GLY A 265 -6.22 -0.57 -0.44
CA GLY A 265 -4.90 0.02 -0.22
C GLY A 265 -4.48 0.94 -1.38
N THR A 266 -3.42 1.72 -1.19
CA THR A 266 -2.84 2.54 -2.26
C THR A 266 -1.35 2.72 -2.02
N TRP A 267 -0.64 3.25 -3.02
CA TRP A 267 0.79 3.51 -2.89
C TRP A 267 1.08 4.46 -1.72
N CYS A 268 2.09 4.11 -0.95
CA CYS A 268 2.70 4.97 0.06
C CYS A 268 4.19 5.11 -0.27
N ARG A 269 4.87 6.13 0.27
CA ARG A 269 6.28 6.40 -0.02
C ARG A 269 7.13 5.14 0.16
N ALA A 270 7.97 4.82 -0.82
CA ALA A 270 8.64 3.51 -0.93
C ALA A 270 7.61 2.36 -1.02
N PRO A 271 6.78 2.35 -2.08
CA PRO A 271 5.72 1.35 -2.24
C PRO A 271 6.35 -0.01 -2.47
N ALA A 272 5.88 -1.03 -1.73
CA ALA A 272 6.40 -2.40 -1.76
C ALA A 272 7.81 -2.56 -1.16
N THR A 273 8.72 -1.61 -1.40
CA THR A 273 10.09 -1.64 -0.89
C THR A 273 10.15 -1.67 0.64
N THR A 274 9.26 -0.93 1.31
CA THR A 274 9.25 -0.91 2.78
C THR A 274 8.88 -2.29 3.33
N GLU A 275 7.86 -2.89 2.74
CA GLU A 275 7.31 -4.19 3.13
C GLU A 275 8.30 -5.32 2.82
N GLY A 276 8.88 -5.33 1.61
CA GLY A 276 9.86 -6.33 1.18
C GLY A 276 11.15 -6.29 2.00
N LEU A 277 11.74 -5.10 2.19
CA LEU A 277 12.95 -4.96 2.99
C LEU A 277 12.70 -5.28 4.47
N ALA A 278 11.59 -4.81 5.06
CA ALA A 278 11.28 -5.13 6.45
C ALA A 278 11.14 -6.63 6.70
N LEU A 279 10.54 -7.37 5.76
CA LEU A 279 10.45 -8.83 5.85
C LEU A 279 11.83 -9.49 5.76
N ALA A 280 12.66 -9.12 4.78
CA ALA A 280 14.02 -9.66 4.64
C ALA A 280 14.86 -9.40 5.90
N GLU A 281 14.82 -8.16 6.39
CA GLU A 281 15.54 -7.74 7.59
C GLU A 281 15.05 -8.45 8.85
N CYS A 282 13.74 -8.71 8.96
CA CYS A 282 13.17 -9.48 10.06
C CYS A 282 13.71 -10.92 10.08
N ILE A 283 13.79 -11.57 8.91
CA ILE A 283 14.34 -12.92 8.78
C ILE A 283 15.82 -12.94 9.17
N MET A 284 16.62 -12.00 8.63
CA MET A 284 18.06 -11.92 8.95
C MET A 284 18.30 -11.66 10.44
N ASN A 285 17.49 -10.80 11.05
CA ASN A 285 17.58 -10.53 12.48
C ASN A 285 17.15 -11.74 13.33
N HIS A 286 16.16 -12.52 12.89
CA HIS A 286 15.76 -13.75 13.56
C HIS A 286 16.88 -14.80 13.54
N ILE A 287 17.57 -14.95 12.40
CA ILE A 287 18.76 -15.81 12.28
C ILE A 287 19.87 -15.36 13.26
N ALA A 288 20.16 -14.06 13.31
CA ALA A 288 21.17 -13.51 14.22
C ALA A 288 20.83 -13.79 15.70
N SER A 289 19.55 -13.65 16.06
CA SER A 289 19.08 -13.95 17.42
C SER A 289 19.22 -15.43 17.77
N GLU A 290 18.88 -16.35 16.85
CA GLU A 290 19.00 -17.79 17.07
C GLU A 290 20.46 -18.20 17.32
N LEU A 291 21.39 -17.63 16.54
CA LEU A 291 22.83 -17.88 16.69
C LEU A 291 23.48 -17.11 17.85
N LYS A 292 22.76 -16.16 18.46
CA LYS A 292 23.32 -15.15 19.37
C LYS A 292 24.53 -14.43 18.75
N GLY A 293 24.48 -14.23 17.44
CA GLY A 293 25.53 -13.61 16.64
C GLY A 293 25.31 -12.11 16.45
N ASP A 294 26.32 -11.42 15.92
CA ASP A 294 26.21 -10.02 15.54
C ASP A 294 25.28 -9.87 14.31
N PRO A 295 24.17 -9.13 14.42
CA PRO A 295 23.25 -8.96 13.30
C PRO A 295 23.89 -8.33 12.05
N LEU A 296 24.96 -7.55 12.18
CA LEU A 296 25.66 -6.99 11.02
C LEU A 296 26.43 -8.08 10.26
N GLU A 297 27.11 -8.97 10.98
CA GLU A 297 27.89 -10.06 10.38
C GLU A 297 26.99 -11.06 9.64
N ILE A 298 25.80 -11.35 10.19
CA ILE A 298 24.80 -12.20 9.51
C ILE A 298 24.35 -11.57 8.18
N ARG A 299 24.10 -10.25 8.15
CA ARG A 299 23.73 -9.56 6.91
C ARG A 299 24.84 -9.63 5.88
N LEU A 300 26.06 -9.27 6.28
CA LEU A 300 27.25 -9.29 5.43
C LEU A 300 27.51 -10.69 4.83
N ALA A 301 27.31 -11.75 5.61
CA ALA A 301 27.47 -13.12 5.17
C ALA A 301 26.48 -13.55 4.08
N ASN A 302 25.33 -12.87 3.97
CA ASN A 302 24.25 -13.19 3.04
C ASN A 302 24.09 -12.17 1.90
N LEU A 303 24.90 -11.10 1.83
CA LEU A 303 24.77 -10.10 0.76
C LEU A 303 24.97 -10.70 -0.63
N ASP A 304 24.22 -10.19 -1.59
CA ASP A 304 24.42 -10.53 -2.99
C ASP A 304 25.78 -10.00 -3.47
N LYS A 305 26.67 -10.94 -3.81
CA LYS A 305 28.04 -10.64 -4.27
C LYS A 305 28.10 -9.95 -5.61
N THR A 306 27.01 -9.94 -6.38
CA THR A 306 26.91 -9.20 -7.64
C THR A 306 26.71 -7.69 -7.43
N GLN A 307 26.48 -7.25 -6.19
CA GLN A 307 26.27 -5.86 -5.79
C GLN A 307 27.40 -5.35 -4.87
N PRO A 308 28.63 -5.18 -5.39
CA PRO A 308 29.81 -4.89 -4.58
C PRO A 308 29.74 -3.54 -3.84
N ASP A 309 28.98 -2.58 -4.36
CA ASP A 309 28.82 -1.25 -3.76
C ASP A 309 28.15 -1.29 -2.38
N MET A 310 27.34 -2.32 -2.09
CA MET A 310 26.70 -2.48 -0.78
C MET A 310 27.73 -2.65 0.34
N ASN A 311 28.75 -3.49 0.13
CA ASN A 311 29.83 -3.67 1.11
C ASN A 311 30.60 -2.37 1.35
N LYS A 312 30.84 -1.60 0.28
CA LYS A 312 31.51 -0.31 0.37
C LYS A 312 30.68 0.68 1.21
N HIS A 313 29.40 0.86 0.91
CA HIS A 313 28.53 1.79 1.65
C HIS A 313 28.36 1.37 3.12
N ILE A 314 28.25 0.07 3.40
CA ILE A 314 28.21 -0.44 4.78
C ILE A 314 29.51 -0.11 5.51
N GLY A 315 30.66 -0.28 4.87
CA GLY A 315 31.97 0.09 5.45
C GLY A 315 32.07 1.57 5.78
N GLU A 316 31.68 2.45 4.84
CA GLU A 316 31.65 3.91 5.03
C GLU A 316 30.71 4.31 6.18
N LEU A 317 29.52 3.71 6.25
CA LEU A 317 28.56 3.95 7.35
C LEU A 317 29.09 3.43 8.70
N LYS A 318 29.77 2.29 8.69
CA LYS A 318 30.34 1.69 9.90
C LYS A 318 31.41 2.59 10.52
N GLU A 319 32.28 3.15 9.68
CA GLU A 319 33.30 4.12 10.07
C GLU A 319 32.66 5.44 10.53
N TRP A 320 31.80 6.03 9.69
CA TRP A 320 31.16 7.31 9.97
C TRP A 320 30.34 7.31 11.27
N ALA A 321 29.61 6.23 11.55
CA ALA A 321 28.78 6.11 12.74
C ALA A 321 29.53 5.55 13.97
N GLU A 322 30.85 5.31 13.88
CA GLU A 322 31.69 4.70 14.93
C GLU A 322 31.08 3.41 15.51
N VAL A 323 30.54 2.53 14.65
CA VAL A 323 29.68 1.41 15.09
C VAL A 323 30.37 0.49 16.10
N ASP A 324 31.62 0.11 15.87
CA ASP A 324 32.34 -0.82 16.76
C ASP A 324 32.57 -0.23 18.16
N LYS A 325 32.93 1.06 18.22
CA LYS A 325 33.09 1.79 19.48
C LYS A 325 31.75 1.87 20.22
N ARG A 326 30.67 2.26 19.54
CA ARG A 326 29.34 2.42 20.15
C ARG A 326 28.72 1.09 20.58
N LYS A 327 29.00 0.00 19.86
CA LYS A 327 28.60 -1.37 20.28
C LYS A 327 29.21 -1.70 21.64
N LYS A 328 30.53 -1.47 21.80
CA LYS A 328 31.22 -1.68 23.07
C LYS A 328 30.66 -0.79 24.19
N GLU A 329 30.39 0.48 23.91
CA GLU A 329 29.78 1.40 24.88
C GLU A 329 28.39 0.91 25.36
N VAL A 330 27.57 0.36 24.45
CA VAL A 330 26.27 -0.23 24.79
C VAL A 330 26.42 -1.51 25.63
N GLU A 331 27.38 -2.38 25.28
CA GLU A 331 27.67 -3.58 26.07
C GLU A 331 28.14 -3.24 27.49
N ASP A 332 29.01 -2.24 27.62
CA ASP A 332 29.50 -1.78 28.93
C ASP A 332 28.39 -1.10 29.74
N PHE A 333 27.45 -0.39 29.10
CA PHE A 333 26.28 0.20 29.77
C PHE A 333 25.29 -0.85 30.29
N ASN A 334 25.15 -1.99 29.60
CA ASN A 334 24.19 -3.04 29.94
C ASN A 334 24.68 -4.03 31.01
N LYS A 335 25.95 -3.97 31.41
CA LYS A 335 26.53 -4.81 32.48
C LYS A 335 26.13 -4.31 33.87
#